data_AF-A0A016W0R5-F1
#
_entry.id   AF-A0A016W0R5-F1
#
_cell.length_a   1.000
_cell.length_b   1.000
_cell.length_c   1.000
_cell.angle_alpha   90.00
_cell.angle_beta   90.00
_cell.angle_gamma   90.00
#
_symmetry.space_group_name_H-M   'P 1'
#
loop_
_entity.id
_entity.type
_entity.pdbx_description
1 polymer ?
#
loop_
_entity_poly.entity_id
_entity_poly.type
_entity_poly.pdbx_seq_one_letter_code
_entity_poly.pdbx_strand_id
1 'polypeptide(L)'
;MLGKNMTFMLIFGCFSSLLFVLFQFKVVRYRWHQIWDLRYGRRSYGRVGSDEEDRAVAEERMYVNQSGDDMALEVKDLCKMYGRLRAVDGLTMGVRSRECFGLLGVNGAGKTTTFDILTGQSFATSGTARINKRDVTEQIPIGYCPQFDALMLDLTGRETLEVSKLCC
;
A
#
# COMPACT_ATOMS: atom_id res chain seq x y z
N MET A 1 -46.95 -16.76 -19.13
CA MET A 1 -45.57 -16.87 -19.62
C MET A 1 -44.63 -15.74 -19.16
N LEU A 2 -45.12 -14.62 -18.60
CA LEU A 2 -44.27 -13.53 -18.09
C LEU A 2 -43.42 -13.91 -16.86
N GLY A 3 -43.93 -14.77 -15.97
CA GLY A 3 -43.27 -15.07 -14.69
C GLY A 3 -41.88 -15.71 -14.81
N LYS A 4 -41.68 -16.63 -15.76
CA LYS A 4 -40.39 -17.33 -15.98
C LYS A 4 -39.28 -16.39 -16.43
N ASN A 5 -39.59 -15.43 -17.31
CA ASN A 5 -38.60 -14.47 -17.81
C ASN A 5 -38.18 -13.48 -16.72
N MET A 6 -39.11 -13.10 -15.85
CA MET A 6 -38.85 -12.22 -14.71
C MET A 6 -37.96 -12.90 -13.65
N THR A 7 -38.14 -14.20 -13.42
CA THR A 7 -37.25 -14.97 -12.52
C THR A 7 -35.84 -15.08 -13.09
N PHE A 8 -35.71 -15.30 -14.41
CA PHE A 8 -34.40 -15.34 -15.07
C PHE A 8 -33.65 -14.01 -14.97
N MET A 9 -34.33 -12.87 -15.18
CA MET A 9 -33.72 -11.55 -15.05
C MET A 9 -33.26 -11.26 -13.63
N LEU A 10 -34.05 -11.63 -12.62
CA LEU A 10 -33.68 -11.44 -11.20
C LEU A 10 -32.48 -12.30 -10.81
N ILE A 11 -32.44 -13.57 -11.22
CA ILE A 11 -31.30 -14.47 -10.94
C ILE A 11 -30.04 -13.94 -11.62
N PHE A 12 -30.14 -13.53 -12.88
CA PHE A 12 -29.01 -12.98 -13.62
C PHE A 12 -28.50 -11.67 -13.00
N GLY A 13 -29.40 -10.78 -12.59
CA GLY A 13 -29.06 -9.52 -11.92
C GLY A 13 -28.42 -9.71 -10.55
N CYS A 14 -28.95 -10.61 -9.73
CA CYS A 14 -28.35 -10.95 -8.44
C CYS A 14 -26.97 -11.61 -8.62
N PHE A 15 -26.82 -12.50 -9.62
CA PHE A 15 -25.55 -13.13 -9.93
C PHE A 15 -24.50 -12.12 -10.42
N SER A 16 -24.87 -11.21 -11.33
CA SER A 16 -23.95 -10.18 -11.84
C SER A 16 -23.58 -9.16 -10.77
N SER A 17 -24.52 -8.79 -9.91
CA SER A 17 -24.29 -7.88 -8.78
C SER A 17 -23.38 -8.53 -7.73
N LEU A 18 -23.60 -9.81 -7.41
CA LEU A 18 -22.73 -10.58 -6.51
C LEU A 18 -21.34 -10.73 -7.11
N LEU A 19 -21.22 -11.03 -8.40
CA LEU A 19 -19.94 -11.12 -9.10
C LEU A 19 -19.19 -9.77 -9.10
N PHE A 20 -19.89 -8.67 -9.35
CA PHE A 20 -19.33 -7.32 -9.29
C PHE A 20 -18.89 -6.94 -7.88
N VAL A 21 -19.71 -7.24 -6.86
CA VAL A 21 -19.35 -7.04 -5.45
C VAL A 21 -18.13 -7.88 -5.10
N LEU A 22 -18.07 -9.16 -5.49
CA LEU A 22 -16.90 -10.01 -5.25
C LEU A 22 -15.64 -9.52 -5.98
N PHE A 23 -15.80 -8.92 -7.16
CA PHE A 23 -14.70 -8.32 -7.93
C PHE A 23 -14.20 -6.99 -7.32
N GLN A 24 -15.13 -6.16 -6.85
CA GLN A 24 -14.83 -4.89 -6.16
C GLN A 24 -14.29 -5.13 -4.75
N PHE A 25 -14.76 -6.17 -4.07
CA PHE A 25 -14.19 -6.60 -2.81
C PHE A 25 -12.75 -7.00 -3.06
N LYS A 26 -11.85 -6.37 -2.29
CA LYS A 26 -10.39 -6.44 -2.33
C LYS A 26 -9.80 -7.84 -2.52
N VAL A 27 -10.55 -8.92 -2.30
CA VAL A 27 -10.13 -10.32 -2.48
C VAL A 27 -9.68 -10.63 -3.91
N VAL A 28 -10.43 -10.24 -4.96
CA VAL A 28 -10.03 -10.55 -6.34
C VAL A 28 -8.83 -9.69 -6.77
N ARG A 29 -8.82 -8.38 -6.47
CA ARG A 29 -7.64 -7.53 -6.71
C ARG A 29 -6.42 -8.05 -5.95
N TYR A 30 -6.54 -8.36 -4.66
CA TYR A 30 -5.46 -8.86 -3.82
C TYR A 30 -4.88 -10.17 -4.37
N ARG A 31 -5.74 -11.16 -4.63
CA ARG A 31 -5.31 -12.47 -5.15
C ARG A 31 -4.78 -12.39 -6.59
N TRP A 32 -5.34 -11.52 -7.42
CA TRP A 32 -4.86 -11.30 -8.79
C TRP A 32 -3.51 -10.58 -8.82
N HIS A 33 -3.31 -9.53 -8.00
CA HIS A 33 -2.04 -8.82 -7.91
C HIS A 33 -0.93 -9.72 -7.36
N GLN A 34 -1.21 -10.49 -6.30
CA GLN A 34 -0.25 -11.43 -5.74
C GLN A 34 0.13 -12.53 -6.73
N ILE A 35 -0.83 -13.13 -7.43
CA ILE A 35 -0.54 -14.19 -8.41
C ILE A 35 0.25 -13.63 -9.60
N TRP A 36 -0.02 -12.39 -10.03
CA TRP A 36 0.65 -11.79 -11.18
C TRP A 36 2.07 -11.34 -10.87
N ASP A 37 2.30 -10.72 -9.70
CA ASP A 37 3.63 -10.31 -9.24
C ASP A 37 4.52 -11.53 -8.93
N LEU A 38 3.96 -12.60 -8.34
CA LEU A 38 4.69 -13.84 -8.04
C LEU A 38 5.08 -14.65 -9.29
N ARG A 39 4.24 -14.69 -10.34
CA ARG A 39 4.55 -15.42 -11.59
C ARG A 39 5.72 -14.83 -12.38
N TYR A 40 6.00 -13.53 -12.24
CA TYR A 40 7.07 -12.87 -12.99
C TYR A 40 8.33 -12.53 -12.18
N GLY A 41 8.30 -12.65 -10.85
CA GLY A 41 9.38 -12.21 -9.95
C GLY A 41 10.62 -13.10 -9.82
N ARG A 42 10.81 -14.13 -10.65
CA ARG A 42 11.91 -15.12 -10.47
C ARG A 42 13.08 -14.97 -11.42
N ARG A 43 13.45 -13.74 -11.82
CA ARG A 43 14.74 -13.48 -12.49
C ARG A 43 15.47 -12.37 -11.77
N SER A 44 16.60 -12.76 -11.18
CA SER A 44 17.52 -11.94 -10.41
C SER A 44 17.85 -10.65 -11.15
N TYR A 45 17.28 -9.53 -10.71
CA TYR A 45 17.89 -8.23 -10.96
C TYR A 45 18.98 -8.11 -9.91
N GLY A 46 20.24 -8.00 -10.33
CA GLY A 46 21.35 -7.86 -9.40
C GLY A 46 21.10 -6.66 -8.49
N ARG A 47 21.32 -6.83 -7.19
CA ARG A 47 21.35 -5.75 -6.21
C ARG A 47 22.22 -4.64 -6.81
N VAL A 48 21.63 -3.50 -7.16
CA VAL A 48 22.41 -2.30 -7.45
C VAL A 48 22.73 -1.69 -6.10
N GLY A 49 23.76 -2.22 -5.47
CA GLY A 49 24.32 -1.76 -4.21
C GLY A 49 25.73 -2.34 -4.13
N SER A 50 26.72 -1.46 -4.08
CA SER A 50 28.11 -1.78 -3.79
C SER A 50 28.19 -2.73 -2.59
N ASP A 51 29.20 -3.60 -2.57
CA ASP A 51 29.44 -4.64 -1.56
C ASP A 51 29.69 -4.14 -0.11
N GLU A 52 29.30 -2.90 0.19
CA GLU A 52 29.16 -2.36 1.53
C GLU A 52 27.67 -2.02 1.74
N GLU A 53 26.92 -2.91 2.39
CA GLU A 53 25.71 -2.47 3.09
C GLU A 53 26.17 -1.39 4.08
N ASP A 54 25.78 -0.14 3.84
CA ASP A 54 26.08 0.99 4.72
C ASP A 54 25.79 0.57 6.17
N ARG A 55 26.77 0.69 7.07
CA ARG A 55 26.62 0.32 8.49
C ARG A 55 25.35 0.91 9.11
N ALA A 56 24.99 2.12 8.70
CA ALA A 56 23.75 2.80 9.10
C ALA A 56 22.48 2.00 8.73
N VAL A 57 22.43 1.35 7.57
CA VAL A 57 21.29 0.52 7.16
C VAL A 57 21.22 -0.77 8.00
N ALA A 58 22.38 -1.38 8.28
CA ALA A 58 22.44 -2.55 9.14
C ALA A 58 22.02 -2.22 10.59
N GLU A 59 22.47 -1.08 11.11
CA GLU A 59 22.09 -0.56 12.42
C GLU A 59 20.58 -0.27 12.49
N GLU A 60 20.03 0.43 11.50
CA GLU A 60 18.60 0.70 11.41
C GLU A 60 17.78 -0.60 11.38
N ARG A 61 18.24 -1.59 10.61
CA ARG A 61 17.58 -2.90 10.55
C ARG A 61 17.58 -3.60 11.91
N MET A 62 18.67 -3.52 12.66
CA MET A 62 18.73 -4.05 14.02
C MET A 62 17.78 -3.31 14.96
N TYR A 63 17.78 -1.98 14.89
CA TYR A 63 16.92 -1.11 15.69
C TYR A 63 15.43 -1.39 15.45
N VAL A 64 14.98 -1.36 14.20
CA VAL A 64 13.58 -1.62 13.81
C VAL A 64 13.12 -3.02 14.23
N ASN A 65 14.02 -4.00 14.25
CA ASN A 65 13.71 -5.35 14.72
C ASN A 65 13.58 -5.44 16.25
N GLN A 66 14.26 -4.59 17.01
CA GLN A 66 14.27 -4.60 18.48
C GLN A 66 13.23 -3.66 19.10
N SER A 67 12.88 -2.55 18.43
CA SER A 67 12.14 -1.43 19.01
C SER A 67 10.62 -1.45 18.79
N GLY A 68 10.04 -2.61 18.47
CA GLY A 68 8.66 -2.76 17.96
C GLY A 68 7.52 -2.17 18.80
N ASP A 69 7.77 -1.71 20.03
CA ASP A 69 6.75 -1.15 20.91
C ASP A 69 6.58 0.38 20.87
N ASP A 70 7.60 1.16 20.44
CA ASP A 70 7.58 2.64 20.42
C ASP A 70 7.45 3.25 19.01
N MET A 71 7.28 2.39 17.99
CA MET A 71 7.21 2.81 16.60
C MET A 71 5.78 3.19 16.19
N ALA A 72 5.63 4.39 15.63
CA ALA A 72 4.41 4.80 14.93
C ALA A 72 4.34 4.18 13.53
N LEU A 73 5.48 4.03 12.85
CA LEU A 73 5.62 3.34 11.57
C LEU A 73 6.78 2.34 11.65
N GLU A 74 6.52 1.11 11.22
CA GLU A 74 7.51 0.03 11.14
C GLU A 74 7.46 -0.57 9.73
N VAL A 75 8.56 -0.49 8.99
CA VAL A 75 8.70 -1.08 7.66
C VAL A 75 9.87 -2.05 7.70
N LYS A 76 9.65 -3.31 7.33
CA LYS A 76 10.65 -4.38 7.36
C LYS A 76 10.75 -5.08 6.03
N ASP A 77 11.94 -5.01 5.43
CA ASP A 77 12.32 -5.68 4.18
C ASP A 77 11.27 -5.54 3.08
N LEU A 78 10.70 -4.34 2.98
CA LEU A 78 9.60 -4.05 2.08
C LEU A 78 10.09 -4.10 0.64
N CYS A 79 9.43 -4.91 -0.18
CA CYS A 79 9.71 -5.02 -1.60
C CYS A 79 8.45 -4.83 -2.42
N LYS A 80 8.59 -4.17 -3.57
CA LYS A 80 7.55 -4.08 -4.58
C LYS A 80 8.11 -4.29 -5.97
N MET A 81 7.56 -5.29 -6.65
CA MET A 81 7.82 -5.57 -8.05
C MET A 81 6.62 -5.14 -8.90
N TYR A 82 6.89 -4.55 -10.06
CA TYR A 82 5.93 -4.36 -11.14
C TYR A 82 6.47 -5.08 -12.39
N GLY A 83 6.05 -6.32 -12.59
CA GLY A 83 6.64 -7.19 -13.61
C GLY A 83 8.13 -7.40 -13.38
N ARG A 84 8.99 -6.79 -14.22
CA ARG A 84 10.46 -6.84 -14.10
C ARG A 84 11.08 -5.66 -13.34
N LEU A 85 10.31 -4.59 -13.12
CA LEU A 85 10.79 -3.41 -12.41
C LEU A 85 10.72 -3.67 -10.90
N ARG A 86 11.84 -3.51 -10.20
CA ARG A 86 11.89 -3.47 -8.75
C ARG A 86 11.75 -2.03 -8.28
N ALA A 87 10.54 -1.64 -7.89
CA ALA A 87 10.22 -0.27 -7.48
C ALA A 87 10.62 0.00 -6.02
N VAL A 88 10.61 -1.03 -5.17
CA VAL A 88 11.13 -0.98 -3.80
C VAL A 88 11.91 -2.28 -3.56
N ASP A 89 13.11 -2.20 -2.98
CA ASP A 89 14.02 -3.33 -2.77
C ASP A 89 14.52 -3.42 -1.33
N GLY A 90 13.85 -4.19 -0.48
CA GLY A 90 14.32 -4.49 0.88
C GLY A 90 14.37 -3.28 1.81
N LEU A 91 13.46 -2.31 1.64
CA LEU A 91 13.41 -1.12 2.49
C LEU A 91 13.09 -1.52 3.94
N THR A 92 13.96 -1.14 4.87
CA THR A 92 13.72 -1.24 6.31
C THR A 92 13.90 0.14 6.95
N MET A 93 12.89 0.58 7.70
CA MET A 93 12.91 1.86 8.41
C MET A 93 11.88 1.88 9.54
N GLY A 94 12.16 2.63 10.60
CA GLY A 94 11.25 2.93 11.69
C GLY A 94 11.00 4.43 11.84
N VAL A 95 9.80 4.80 12.26
CA VAL A 95 9.50 6.17 12.71
C VAL A 95 8.82 6.07 14.06
N ARG A 96 9.38 6.77 15.05
CA ARG A 96 8.86 6.79 16.41
C ARG A 96 7.60 7.64 16.52
N SER A 97 6.83 7.40 17.57
CA SER A 97 5.76 8.31 17.91
C SER A 97 6.28 9.73 18.14
N ARG A 98 5.63 10.72 17.51
CA ARG A 98 5.99 12.16 17.56
C ARG A 98 7.31 12.52 16.85
N GLU A 99 7.87 11.63 16.05
CA GLU A 99 9.01 11.94 15.18
C GLU A 99 8.54 12.53 13.84
N CYS A 100 9.32 13.48 13.32
CA CYS A 100 9.15 13.99 11.96
C CYS A 100 10.20 13.35 11.06
N PHE A 101 9.76 12.55 10.09
CA PHE A 101 10.62 11.80 9.18
C PHE A 101 10.44 12.27 7.73
N GLY A 102 11.55 12.35 6.99
CA GLY A 102 11.56 12.74 5.58
C GLY A 102 12.14 11.66 4.67
N LEU A 103 11.33 11.10 3.76
CA LEU A 103 11.80 10.18 2.72
C LEU A 103 12.19 10.96 1.47
N LEU A 104 13.49 11.15 1.25
CA LEU A 104 14.04 11.93 0.14
C LEU A 104 14.74 11.03 -0.88
N GLY A 105 14.78 11.46 -2.14
CA GLY A 105 15.46 10.73 -3.21
C GLY A 105 15.03 11.21 -4.59
N VAL A 106 15.70 10.74 -5.64
CA VAL A 106 15.39 11.10 -7.03
C VAL A 106 14.05 10.53 -7.51
N ASN A 107 13.54 11.01 -8.64
CA ASN A 107 12.37 10.41 -9.29
C ASN A 107 12.67 8.96 -9.67
N GLY A 108 11.74 8.05 -9.37
CA GLY A 108 11.94 6.62 -9.57
C GLY A 108 12.61 5.86 -8.42
N ALA A 109 13.03 6.53 -7.33
CA ALA A 109 13.63 5.87 -6.16
C ALA A 109 12.64 5.03 -5.31
N GLY A 110 11.36 4.96 -5.68
CA GLY A 110 10.36 4.16 -4.95
C GLY A 110 9.58 4.88 -3.86
N LYS A 111 9.73 6.21 -3.71
CA LYS A 111 9.00 7.01 -2.69
C LYS A 111 7.49 6.84 -2.80
N THR A 112 6.92 7.22 -3.96
CA THR A 112 5.48 7.12 -4.21
C THR A 112 4.99 5.68 -4.04
N THR A 113 5.72 4.70 -4.57
CA THR A 113 5.39 3.28 -4.39
C THR A 113 5.37 2.84 -2.93
N THR A 114 6.28 3.36 -2.10
CA THR A 114 6.30 3.09 -0.67
C THR A 114 5.06 3.69 -0.01
N PHE A 115 4.74 4.96 -0.29
CA PHE A 115 3.53 5.60 0.23
C PHE A 115 2.25 4.90 -0.22
N ASP A 116 2.14 4.48 -1.49
CA ASP A 116 0.99 3.72 -1.99
C ASP A 116 0.77 2.42 -1.20
N ILE A 117 1.85 1.80 -0.71
CA ILE A 117 1.77 0.60 0.14
C ILE A 117 1.32 0.98 1.55
N LEU A 118 1.89 2.04 2.14
CA LEU A 118 1.53 2.52 3.48
C LEU A 118 0.08 2.99 3.57
N THR A 119 -0.46 3.55 2.49
CA THR A 119 -1.87 3.98 2.38
C THR A 119 -2.82 2.87 1.96
N GLY A 120 -2.31 1.65 1.73
CA GLY A 120 -3.11 0.50 1.31
C GLY A 120 -3.69 0.61 -0.12
N GLN A 121 -3.16 1.52 -0.94
CA GLN A 121 -3.49 1.65 -2.37
C GLN A 121 -2.82 0.55 -3.22
N SER A 122 -1.66 0.07 -2.76
CA SER A 122 -0.87 -1.02 -3.35
C SER A 122 -0.48 -2.04 -2.29
N PHE A 123 -0.20 -3.28 -2.72
CA PHE A 123 0.28 -4.33 -1.83
C PHE A 123 1.76 -4.59 -2.07
N ALA A 124 2.51 -4.79 -0.99
CA ALA A 124 3.89 -5.27 -1.07
C ALA A 124 3.98 -6.64 -1.75
N THR A 125 5.06 -6.88 -2.49
CA THR A 125 5.38 -8.20 -3.04
C THR A 125 5.99 -9.10 -1.95
N SER A 126 6.79 -8.52 -1.06
CA SER A 126 7.31 -9.17 0.16
C SER A 126 7.63 -8.12 1.22
N GLY A 127 7.94 -8.59 2.43
CA GLY A 127 8.15 -7.72 3.58
C GLY A 127 6.83 -7.30 4.25
N THR A 128 6.94 -6.47 5.28
CA THR A 128 5.78 -6.02 6.08
C THR A 128 5.87 -4.53 6.37
N ALA A 129 4.72 -3.88 6.45
CA ALA A 129 4.62 -2.52 6.96
C ALA A 129 3.49 -2.44 7.99
N ARG A 130 3.73 -1.74 9.09
CA ARG A 130 2.79 -1.56 10.20
C ARG A 130 2.75 -0.11 10.63
N ILE A 131 1.55 0.37 10.94
CA ILE A 131 1.33 1.70 11.53
C ILE A 131 0.58 1.51 12.84
N ASN A 132 1.10 2.09 13.92
CA ASN A 132 0.57 1.91 15.28
C ASN A 132 0.31 0.42 15.61
N LYS A 133 1.27 -0.45 15.26
CA LYS A 133 1.25 -1.91 15.46
C LYS A 133 0.20 -2.68 14.64
N ARG A 134 -0.51 -2.02 13.72
CA ARG A 134 -1.47 -2.65 12.79
C ARG A 134 -0.87 -2.78 11.40
N ASP A 135 -1.13 -3.90 10.75
CA ASP A 135 -0.63 -4.15 9.39
C ASP A 135 -1.33 -3.23 8.38
N VAL A 136 -0.59 -2.66 7.43
CA VAL A 136 -1.13 -1.75 6.38
C VAL A 136 -2.13 -2.42 5.44
N THR A 137 -2.21 -3.74 5.45
CA THR A 137 -3.26 -4.49 4.76
C THR A 137 -4.63 -4.41 5.45
N GLU A 138 -4.67 -4.05 6.73
CA GLU A 138 -5.88 -3.77 7.50
C GLU A 138 -6.36 -2.32 7.27
N GLN A 139 -7.61 -1.98 7.62
CA GLN A 139 -8.04 -0.58 7.58
C GLN A 139 -7.29 0.22 8.65
N ILE A 140 -6.45 1.16 8.22
CA ILE A 140 -5.66 2.01 9.13
C ILE A 140 -6.15 3.47 9.07
N PRO A 141 -6.36 4.11 10.23
CA PRO A 141 -6.58 5.55 10.31
C PRO A 141 -5.25 6.31 10.14
N ILE A 142 -4.89 6.66 8.89
CA ILE A 142 -3.84 7.65 8.60
C ILE A 142 -4.35 8.77 7.70
N GLY A 143 -3.89 9.98 7.97
CA GLY A 143 -4.03 11.08 7.02
C GLY A 143 -2.96 10.98 5.93
N TYR A 144 -3.38 11.07 4.67
CA TYR A 144 -2.48 11.08 3.52
C TYR A 144 -2.74 12.29 2.64
N CYS A 145 -1.68 13.04 2.33
CA CYS A 145 -1.72 14.14 1.37
C CYS A 145 -1.01 13.68 0.08
N PRO A 146 -1.73 13.54 -1.05
CA PRO A 146 -1.14 13.09 -2.30
C PRO A 146 -0.17 14.13 -2.88
N GLN A 147 0.67 13.67 -3.82
CA GLN A 147 1.68 14.51 -4.48
C GLN A 147 1.08 15.63 -5.35
N PHE A 148 -0.10 15.41 -5.91
CA PHE A 148 -0.85 16.39 -6.70
C PHE A 148 -1.96 17.00 -5.84
N ASP A 149 -2.41 18.20 -6.21
CA ASP A 149 -3.40 18.95 -5.42
C ASP A 149 -4.64 18.11 -5.09
N ALA A 150 -4.90 17.95 -3.79
CA ALA A 150 -6.11 17.33 -3.26
C ALA A 150 -7.28 18.33 -3.16
N LEU A 151 -7.22 19.43 -3.90
CA LEU A 151 -8.21 20.51 -3.83
C LEU A 151 -9.49 20.09 -4.53
N MET A 152 -10.59 20.12 -3.79
CA MET A 152 -11.93 20.00 -4.35
C MET A 152 -12.39 21.39 -4.77
N LEU A 153 -12.23 21.70 -6.05
CA LEU A 153 -12.54 23.03 -6.59
C LEU A 153 -14.02 23.42 -6.47
N ASP A 154 -14.91 22.43 -6.28
CA ASP A 154 -16.33 22.63 -6.03
C ASP A 154 -16.66 22.99 -4.56
N LEU A 155 -15.67 22.95 -3.66
CA LEU A 155 -15.83 23.21 -2.23
C LEU A 155 -15.06 24.46 -1.80
N THR A 156 -15.59 25.16 -0.80
CA THR A 156 -14.84 26.19 -0.07
C THR A 156 -13.70 25.55 0.73
N GLY A 157 -12.70 26.36 1.11
CA GLY A 157 -11.58 25.88 1.93
C GLY A 157 -12.02 25.28 3.27
N ARG A 158 -13.10 25.80 3.88
CA ARG A 158 -13.69 25.24 5.11
C ARG A 158 -14.30 23.86 4.87
N GLU A 159 -15.10 23.71 3.82
CA GLU A 159 -15.74 22.44 3.47
C GLU A 159 -14.70 21.37 3.12
N THR A 160 -13.63 21.73 2.41
CA THR A 160 -12.51 20.83 2.14
C THR A 160 -11.89 20.31 3.43
N LEU A 161 -11.61 21.18 4.41
CA LEU A 161 -11.07 20.78 5.72
C LEU A 161 -12.05 19.91 6.52
N GLU A 162 -13.35 20.15 6.43
CA GLU A 162 -14.37 19.35 7.11
C GLU A 162 -14.46 17.93 6.52
N VAL A 163 -14.42 17.80 5.19
CA VAL A 163 -14.39 16.49 4.51
C VAL A 163 -13.11 15.72 4.82
N SER A 164 -11.94 16.38 4.81
CA SER A 164 -10.66 15.70 5.11
C SER A 164 -10.59 15.15 6.54
N LYS A 165 -11.29 15.75 7.50
CA LYS A 165 -11.39 15.24 8.88
C LYS A 165 -12.18 13.93 8.98
N LEU A 166 -13.12 13.68 8.07
CA LEU A 166 -13.95 12.46 8.07
C LEU A 166 -13.22 11.25 7.48
N CYS A 167 -12.14 11.46 6.74
CA CYS A 167 -11.34 10.40 6.13
C CYS A 167 -10.17 9.91 7.01
N CYS A 168 -9.91 10.55 8.16
CA CYS A 168 -8.84 10.17 9.10
C CYS A 168 -9.41 9.45 10.34
#